data_AF-A0A5K0WBK5-F1
#
_entry.id   AF-A0A5K0WBK5-F1
#
_cell.length_a   1.000
_cell.length_b   1.000
_cell.length_c   1.000
_cell.angle_alpha   90.00
_cell.angle_beta   90.00
_cell.angle_gamma   90.00
#
_symmetry.space_group_name_H-M   'P 1'
#
loop_
_entity.id
_entity.type
_entity.pdbx_description
1 polymer ?
#
loop_
_entity_poly.entity_id
_entity_poly.type
_entity_poly.pdbx_seq_one_letter_code
_entity_poly.pdbx_strand_id
1 'polypeptide(L)'
;ASYSPISVSQQATASWNFKGRTYYRYSTIVTNKSDKTVKDLKLAIWKLYGPLWGLSKYGNEYYFPTWITALPAGKSLEFVYIHAADPAEISVSGYTLA
;
A
#
# COMPACT_ATOMS: atom_id res chain seq x y z
N ALA A 1 -17.64 5.49 -14.58
CA ALA A 1 -16.55 5.20 -13.62
C ALA A 1 -15.28 5.87 -14.13
N SER A 2 -14.61 6.68 -13.32
CA SER A 2 -13.30 7.24 -13.69
C SER A 2 -12.27 6.10 -13.68
N TYR A 3 -11.50 5.99 -14.76
CA TYR A 3 -10.39 5.04 -14.83
C TYR A 3 -9.22 5.58 -13.99
N SER A 4 -8.83 4.84 -12.96
CA SER A 4 -7.61 5.12 -12.20
C SER A 4 -6.48 4.20 -12.70
N PRO A 5 -5.33 4.75 -13.16
CA PRO A 5 -4.22 3.96 -13.69
C PRO A 5 -3.52 3.11 -12.62
N ILE A 6 -3.77 3.39 -11.34
CA ILE A 6 -3.26 2.63 -10.21
C ILE A 6 -4.44 2.17 -9.37
N SER A 7 -4.47 0.90 -9.00
CA SER A 7 -5.43 0.39 -8.02
C SER A 7 -4.75 -0.09 -6.76
N VAL A 8 -5.49 0.01 -5.66
CA VAL A 8 -5.12 -0.53 -4.37
C VAL A 8 -6.17 -1.56 -3.97
N SER A 9 -5.73 -2.75 -3.57
CA SER A 9 -6.58 -3.80 -3.03
C SER A 9 -6.01 -4.30 -1.71
N GLN A 10 -6.86 -4.56 -0.73
CA GLN A 10 -6.48 -4.96 0.63
C GLN A 10 -7.18 -6.26 0.99
N GLN A 11 -6.45 -7.17 1.63
CA GLN A 11 -6.98 -8.43 2.13
C GLN A 11 -6.42 -8.77 3.51
N ALA A 12 -7.29 -9.17 4.44
CA ALA A 12 -6.85 -9.79 5.68
C ALA A 12 -6.28 -11.20 5.39
N THR A 13 -5.05 -11.43 5.81
CA THR A 13 -4.31 -12.68 5.54
C THR A 13 -4.09 -13.52 6.79
N ALA A 14 -4.15 -12.90 7.97
CA ALA A 14 -4.11 -13.59 9.26
C ALA A 14 -4.79 -12.72 10.32
N SER A 15 -5.26 -13.36 11.38
CA SER A 15 -5.71 -12.69 12.60
C SER A 15 -5.34 -13.49 13.83
N TRP A 16 -5.11 -12.80 14.95
CA TRP A 16 -4.82 -13.44 16.24
C TRP A 16 -5.23 -12.56 17.41
N ASN A 17 -5.55 -13.19 18.54
CA ASN A 17 -5.82 -12.50 19.78
C ASN A 17 -4.52 -12.34 20.59
N PHE A 18 -4.24 -11.12 21.04
CA PHE A 18 -3.13 -10.85 21.95
C PHE A 18 -3.57 -9.83 23.00
N LYS A 19 -3.45 -10.19 24.28
CA LYS A 19 -3.81 -9.35 25.43
C LYS A 19 -5.21 -8.72 25.32
N GLY A 20 -6.20 -9.52 24.91
CA GLY A 20 -7.61 -9.09 24.80
C GLY A 20 -7.92 -8.20 23.60
N ARG A 21 -7.01 -8.08 22.63
CA ARG A 21 -7.25 -7.37 21.36
C ARG A 21 -7.05 -8.31 20.18
N THR A 22 -7.92 -8.22 19.19
CA THR A 22 -7.77 -8.92 17.90
C THR A 22 -6.90 -8.10 16.99
N TYR A 23 -5.79 -8.68 16.56
CA TYR A 23 -4.89 -8.12 15.55
C TYR A 23 -5.18 -8.77 14.21
N TYR A 24 -4.99 -7.98 13.15
CA TYR A 24 -5.08 -8.44 11.77
C TYR A 24 -3.78 -8.11 11.04
N ARG A 25 -3.35 -9.03 10.17
CA ARG A 25 -2.33 -8.78 9.15
C ARG A 25 -3.03 -8.55 7.82
N TYR A 26 -2.86 -7.36 7.27
CA TYR A 26 -3.39 -7.01 5.95
C TYR A 26 -2.26 -7.05 4.92
N SER A 27 -2.50 -7.75 3.81
CA SER A 27 -1.71 -7.61 2.58
C SER A 27 -2.40 -6.57 1.70
N THR A 28 -1.62 -5.64 1.17
CA THR A 28 -2.07 -4.62 0.24
C THR A 28 -1.32 -4.75 -1.08
N ILE A 29 -2.07 -4.88 -2.17
CA ILE A 29 -1.54 -4.97 -3.52
C ILE A 29 -1.83 -3.65 -4.25
N VAL A 30 -0.76 -2.99 -4.71
CA VAL A 30 -0.81 -1.80 -5.56
C VAL A 30 -0.47 -2.22 -6.98
N THR A 31 -1.43 -2.13 -7.90
CA THR A 31 -1.27 -2.56 -9.29
C THR A 31 -1.24 -1.37 -10.23
N ASN A 32 -0.21 -1.32 -11.08
CA ASN A 32 -0.19 -0.42 -12.23
C ASN A 32 -1.03 -1.01 -13.36
N LYS A 33 -2.20 -0.42 -13.62
CA LYS A 33 -3.12 -0.81 -14.70
C LYS A 33 -2.89 -0.03 -16.00
N SER A 34 -2.02 0.97 -15.98
CA SER A 34 -1.69 1.74 -17.17
C SER A 34 -0.79 0.96 -18.13
N ASP A 35 -0.62 1.51 -19.31
CA ASP A 35 0.32 1.07 -20.34
C ASP A 35 1.74 1.65 -20.16
N LYS A 36 1.94 2.51 -19.15
CA LYS A 36 3.20 3.21 -18.86
C LYS A 36 3.86 2.72 -17.60
N THR A 37 5.13 3.04 -17.43
CA THR A 37 5.85 2.74 -16.18
C THR A 37 5.52 3.79 -15.13
N VAL A 38 5.05 3.37 -13.96
CA VAL A 38 4.83 4.25 -12.82
C VAL A 38 6.15 4.51 -12.10
N LYS A 39 6.48 5.77 -11.88
CA LYS A 39 7.60 6.26 -11.07
C LYS A 39 7.10 7.17 -9.96
N ASP A 40 7.95 7.39 -8.97
CA ASP A 40 7.69 8.36 -7.88
C ASP A 40 6.32 8.16 -7.22
N LEU A 41 5.93 6.89 -7.04
CA LEU A 41 4.66 6.54 -6.42
C LEU A 41 4.62 7.08 -4.99
N LYS A 42 3.54 7.79 -4.68
CA LYS A 42 3.22 8.30 -3.36
C LYS A 42 1.87 7.76 -2.90
N LEU A 43 1.86 7.23 -1.68
CA LEU A 43 0.67 6.74 -1.01
C LEU A 43 0.44 7.57 0.25
N ALA A 44 -0.82 7.94 0.47
CA ALA A 44 -1.30 8.44 1.75
C ALA A 44 -1.99 7.29 2.49
N ILE A 45 -1.59 7.06 3.74
CA ILE A 45 -2.16 6.00 4.58
C ILE A 45 -2.70 6.63 5.86
N TRP A 46 -3.99 6.48 6.08
CA TRP A 46 -4.72 6.99 7.25
C TRP A 46 -5.24 5.84 8.11
N LYS A 47 -5.47 6.12 9.40
CA LYS A 47 -5.95 5.13 10.39
C LYS A 47 -5.05 3.88 10.50
N LEU A 48 -3.76 4.04 10.22
CA LEU A 48 -2.74 3.02 10.49
C LEU A 48 -2.17 3.23 11.90
N TYR A 49 -2.31 2.22 12.76
CA TYR A 49 -1.96 2.28 14.19
C TYR A 49 -0.87 1.29 14.59
N GLY A 50 -0.26 0.61 13.61
CA GLY A 50 0.74 -0.40 13.87
C GLY A 50 1.80 -0.46 12.78
N PRO A 51 2.72 -1.43 12.86
CA PRO A 51 3.86 -1.51 11.98
C PRO A 51 3.45 -1.84 10.53
N LEU A 52 4.26 -1.35 9.60
CA LEU A 52 4.14 -1.56 8.17
C LEU A 52 5.50 -1.97 7.59
N TRP A 53 5.48 -2.86 6.61
CA TRP A 53 6.64 -3.35 5.86
C TRP A 53 6.37 -3.29 4.37
N GLY A 54 7.42 -3.12 3.56
CA GLY A 54 7.33 -3.12 2.10
C GLY A 54 7.17 -1.73 1.46
N LEU A 55 7.25 -0.65 2.24
CA LEU A 55 7.29 0.73 1.75
C LEU A 55 8.37 1.52 2.48
N SER A 56 8.87 2.57 1.84
CA SER A 56 9.68 3.60 2.51
C SER A 56 8.75 4.71 3.02
N LYS A 57 9.06 5.33 4.16
CA LYS A 57 8.29 6.45 4.71
C LYS A 57 9.16 7.70 4.77
N TYR A 58 8.64 8.82 4.26
CA TYR A 58 9.25 10.14 4.42
C TYR A 58 8.17 11.17 4.78
N GLY A 59 8.31 11.81 5.94
CA GLY A 59 7.26 12.64 6.52
C GLY A 59 5.97 11.84 6.75
N ASN A 60 4.86 12.29 6.14
CA ASN A 60 3.55 11.65 6.22
C ASN A 60 3.20 10.82 4.96
N GLU A 61 4.13 10.70 4.02
CA GLU A 61 3.93 10.00 2.75
C GLU A 61 4.70 8.67 2.73
N TYR A 62 4.17 7.72 1.98
CA TYR A 62 4.78 6.41 1.74
C TYR A 62 5.15 6.25 0.28
N TYR A 63 6.29 5.63 0.04
CA TYR A 63 6.95 5.52 -1.26
C TYR A 63 7.37 4.07 -1.50
N PHE A 64 7.90 3.82 -2.71
CA PHE A 64 8.56 2.55 -3.01
C PHE A 64 9.58 2.15 -1.94
N PRO A 65 9.72 0.85 -1.64
CA PRO A 65 10.84 0.36 -0.84
C PRO A 65 12.16 0.65 -1.57
N THR A 66 13.25 0.82 -0.80
CA THR A 66 14.54 1.34 -1.30
C THR A 66 15.19 0.52 -2.41
N TRP A 67 14.78 -0.73 -2.62
CA TRP A 67 15.31 -1.63 -3.65
C TRP A 67 14.56 -1.59 -4.98
N ILE A 68 13.44 -0.84 -5.10
CA ILE A 68 12.74 -0.62 -6.37
C ILE A 68 12.56 0.87 -6.63
N THR A 69 12.63 1.27 -7.89
CA THR A 69 12.51 2.69 -8.29
C THR A 69 11.31 2.95 -9.21
N ALA A 70 10.67 1.89 -9.71
CA ALA A 70 9.58 1.98 -10.66
C ALA A 70 8.68 0.74 -10.61
N LEU A 71 7.44 0.90 -11.09
CA LEU A 71 6.45 -0.16 -11.23
C LEU A 71 5.99 -0.26 -12.70
N PRO A 72 6.50 -1.23 -13.47
CA PRO A 72 6.15 -1.39 -14.89
C PRO A 72 4.65 -1.65 -15.12
N ALA A 73 4.20 -1.46 -16.36
CA ALA A 73 2.83 -1.73 -16.78
C ALA A 73 2.39 -3.17 -16.43
N GLY A 74 1.19 -3.30 -15.85
CA GLY A 74 0.63 -4.58 -15.42
C GLY A 74 1.29 -5.23 -14.21
N LYS A 75 2.34 -4.63 -13.63
CA LYS A 75 3.01 -5.16 -12.43
C LYS A 75 2.38 -4.63 -11.15
N SER A 76 2.66 -5.33 -10.07
CA SER A 76 2.16 -5.00 -8.74
C SER A 76 3.28 -4.91 -7.72
N LEU A 77 3.07 -4.06 -6.73
CA LEU A 77 3.83 -3.96 -5.49
C LEU A 77 2.96 -4.47 -4.35
N GLU A 78 3.50 -5.32 -3.49
CA GLU A 78 2.84 -5.74 -2.26
C GLU A 78 3.53 -5.11 -1.05
N PHE A 79 2.72 -4.64 -0.10
CA PHE A 79 3.17 -4.26 1.22
C PHE A 79 2.20 -4.78 2.29
N VAL A 80 2.67 -4.83 3.54
CA VAL A 80 1.94 -5.50 4.62
C VAL A 80 1.92 -4.59 5.84
N TYR A 81 0.81 -4.59 6.56
CA TYR A 81 0.75 -3.95 7.87
C TYR A 81 -0.06 -4.77 8.87
N ILE A 82 0.20 -4.50 10.15
CA ILE A 82 -0.47 -5.16 11.26
C ILE A 82 -1.03 -4.10 12.19
N HIS A 83 -2.32 -4.21 12.54
CA HIS A 83 -2.92 -3.41 13.60
C HIS A 83 -4.19 -4.09 14.14
N ALA A 84 -4.73 -3.57 15.25
CA ALA A 84 -5.95 -4.06 15.88
C ALA A 84 -7.15 -3.15 15.53
N ALA A 85 -7.47 -3.05 14.23
CA ALA A 85 -8.56 -2.26 13.69
C ALA A 85 -9.02 -2.80 12.32
N ASP A 86 -10.09 -2.21 11.79
CA ASP A 86 -10.48 -2.34 10.38
C ASP A 86 -9.35 -1.87 9.44
N PRO A 87 -9.34 -2.30 8.17
CA PRO A 87 -8.28 -1.94 7.23
C PRO A 87 -8.00 -0.43 7.21
N ALA A 88 -6.72 -0.06 7.19
CA ALA A 88 -6.29 1.31 7.01
C ALA A 88 -6.83 1.90 5.70
N GLU A 89 -7.03 3.22 5.67
CA GLU A 89 -7.48 3.94 4.48
C GLU A 89 -6.26 4.30 3.64
N ILE A 90 -6.21 3.80 2.41
CA ILE A 90 -5.04 3.91 1.53
C ILE A 90 -5.46 4.58 0.23
N SER A 91 -4.80 5.68 -0.11
CA SER A 91 -5.02 6.39 -1.37
C SER A 91 -3.72 6.70 -2.09
N VAL A 92 -3.80 6.78 -3.42
CA VAL A 92 -2.70 7.22 -4.27
C VAL A 92 -2.68 8.75 -4.24
N SER A 93 -1.65 9.34 -3.66
CA SER A 93 -1.50 10.80 -3.55
C SER A 93 -0.68 11.40 -4.70
N GLY A 94 0.11 10.59 -5.41
CA GLY A 94 0.88 11.05 -6.58
C GLY A 94 1.67 9.95 -7.26
N TYR A 95 2.02 10.17 -8.52
CA TYR A 95 2.90 9.33 -9.34
C TYR A 95 3.26 10.05 -10.64
N THR A 96 4.25 9.53 -11.36
CA THR A 96 4.60 9.92 -12.73
C THR A 96 4.43 8.73 -13.67
N LEU A 97 3.89 8.96 -14.87
CA LEU A 97 3.82 7.96 -15.94
C LEU A 97 4.90 8.25 -16.99
N ALA A 98 5.85 7.33 -17.13
CA ALA A 98 6.94 7.36 -18.10
C ALA A 98 6.70 6.40 -19.26
#